data_AF-A0A2G8L873-F1
#
_entry.id   AF-A0A2G8L873-F1
#
_cell.length_a   1.000
_cell.length_b   1.000
_cell.length_c   1.000
_cell.angle_alpha   90.00
_cell.angle_beta   90.00
_cell.angle_gamma   90.00
#
_symmetry.space_group_name_H-M   'P 1'
#
loop_
_entity.id
_entity.type
_entity.pdbx_description
1 polymer ?
#
loop_
_entity_poly.entity_id
_entity_poly.type
_entity_poly.pdbx_seq_one_letter_code
_entity_poly.pdbx_strand_id
1 'polypeptide(L)'
;MENLTFTTIFQHVLLDEQYDDNLRMQWSQKYAWLAVPIVMAYIFLIFQVQAWMQKRSPLPLRALLTLWSLSLAIFSIRGSYVMISYLWNGLNRNGFQATLCSDTFYDGIYGFWTCAFGLSKVFELLDTMFIVLRKKELLFLHWLHHSLTLLFVSYSGRYRTNVPSKFTMTANYAIHALMYSYYTVKATGLVKIPKQVNIFITTVQILQMVAGFWIYVIAMQLANDGVSCPLDTDIFYFNSVKYIAKAGVGQVKKVD
;
A
#
# COMPACT_ATOMS: atom_id res chain seq x y z
N MET A 1 -3.19 -32.77 5.43
CA MET A 1 -2.53 -31.45 5.53
C MET A 1 -1.78 -31.22 4.25
N GLU A 2 -2.42 -30.59 3.26
CA GLU A 2 -1.72 -30.20 2.03
C GLU A 2 -0.61 -29.19 2.38
N ASN A 3 0.54 -29.34 1.73
CA ASN A 3 1.64 -28.39 1.86
C ASN A 3 1.19 -27.03 1.28
N LEU A 4 0.67 -26.15 2.14
CA LEU A 4 0.45 -24.73 1.87
C LEU A 4 1.80 -24.06 1.57
N THR A 5 2.31 -24.27 0.36
CA THR A 5 3.48 -23.56 -0.18
C THR A 5 3.04 -22.19 -0.69
N PHE A 6 3.99 -21.24 -0.74
CA PHE A 6 3.74 -19.88 -1.23
C PHE A 6 3.07 -19.87 -2.61
N THR A 7 3.48 -20.78 -3.50
CA THR A 7 2.96 -20.92 -4.87
C THR A 7 1.55 -21.47 -4.93
N THR A 8 1.20 -22.47 -4.11
CA THR A 8 -0.14 -23.08 -4.08
C THR A 8 -1.20 -22.07 -3.66
N ILE A 9 -0.89 -21.23 -2.66
CA ILE A 9 -1.80 -20.19 -2.19
C ILE A 9 -1.84 -19.02 -3.15
N PHE A 10 -0.71 -18.65 -3.76
CA PHE A 10 -0.69 -17.61 -4.79
C PHE A 10 -1.58 -17.99 -5.97
N GLN A 11 -1.64 -19.27 -6.34
CA GLN A 11 -2.56 -19.78 -7.35
C GLN A 11 -4.01 -19.82 -6.85
N HIS A 12 -4.30 -20.37 -5.66
CA HIS A 12 -5.68 -20.42 -5.14
C HIS A 12 -6.28 -19.03 -4.85
N VAL A 13 -5.48 -18.09 -4.35
CA VAL A 13 -5.96 -16.72 -4.11
C VAL A 13 -6.22 -15.99 -5.43
N LEU A 14 -5.39 -16.18 -6.45
CA LEU A 14 -5.51 -15.46 -7.74
C LEU A 14 -6.44 -16.11 -8.77
N LEU A 15 -6.70 -17.41 -8.69
CA LEU A 15 -7.34 -18.19 -9.76
C LEU A 15 -8.65 -18.88 -9.35
N ASP A 16 -9.07 -18.83 -8.08
CA ASP A 16 -10.26 -19.53 -7.60
C ASP A 16 -11.44 -18.56 -7.42
N GLU A 17 -12.62 -18.91 -7.95
CA GLU A 17 -13.82 -18.05 -7.92
C GLU A 17 -14.48 -17.95 -6.53
N GLN A 18 -13.93 -18.62 -5.51
CA GLN A 18 -14.32 -18.45 -4.11
C GLN A 18 -13.11 -18.09 -3.26
N TYR A 19 -12.83 -16.79 -3.13
CA TYR A 19 -11.85 -16.27 -2.18
C TYR A 19 -12.21 -16.73 -0.75
N ASP A 20 -11.35 -17.57 -0.15
CA ASP A 20 -11.47 -18.00 1.25
C ASP A 20 -10.50 -17.19 2.13
N ASP A 21 -11.05 -16.29 2.92
CA ASP A 21 -10.27 -15.47 3.84
C ASP A 21 -9.59 -16.27 4.95
N ASN A 22 -10.13 -17.45 5.32
CA ASN A 22 -9.53 -18.27 6.37
C ASN A 22 -8.16 -18.78 5.94
N LEU A 23 -8.03 -19.22 4.68
CA LEU A 23 -6.74 -19.60 4.11
C LEU A 23 -5.76 -18.43 4.10
N ARG A 24 -6.23 -17.24 3.66
CA ARG A 24 -5.41 -16.03 3.70
C ARG A 24 -4.99 -15.66 5.13
N MET A 25 -5.87 -15.81 6.11
CA MET A 25 -5.59 -15.53 7.52
C MET A 25 -4.55 -16.48 8.10
N GLN A 26 -4.72 -17.79 7.91
CA GLN A 26 -3.76 -18.80 8.34
C GLN A 26 -2.38 -18.56 7.71
N TRP A 27 -2.36 -18.22 6.43
CA TRP A 27 -1.12 -17.85 5.74
C TRP A 27 -0.48 -16.60 6.34
N SER A 28 -1.24 -15.52 6.52
CA SER A 28 -0.74 -14.29 7.14
C SER A 28 -0.22 -14.53 8.55
N GLN A 29 -0.91 -15.33 9.38
CA GLN A 29 -0.44 -15.67 10.73
C GLN A 29 0.88 -16.45 10.70
N LYS A 30 1.01 -17.40 9.78
CA LYS A 30 2.21 -18.23 9.63
C LYS A 30 3.42 -17.47 9.06
N TYR A 31 3.20 -16.51 8.17
CA TYR A 31 4.26 -15.91 7.35
C TYR A 31 4.43 -14.40 7.52
N ALA A 32 3.60 -13.69 8.30
CA ALA A 32 3.75 -12.24 8.51
C ALA A 32 5.14 -11.84 9.04
N TRP A 33 5.79 -12.74 9.79
CA TRP A 33 7.15 -12.51 10.29
C TRP A 33 8.18 -12.37 9.16
N LEU A 34 7.94 -12.93 7.97
CA LEU A 34 8.81 -12.80 6.79
C LEU A 34 8.95 -11.35 6.32
N ALA A 35 8.01 -10.46 6.66
CA ALA A 35 8.10 -9.05 6.31
C ALA A 35 9.36 -8.39 6.88
N VAL A 36 9.79 -8.79 8.08
CA VAL A 36 11.00 -8.24 8.73
C VAL A 36 12.27 -8.59 7.95
N PRO A 37 12.61 -9.87 7.68
CA PRO A 37 13.79 -10.19 6.89
C PRO A 37 13.69 -9.66 5.45
N ILE A 38 12.49 -9.59 4.84
CA ILE A 38 12.30 -8.98 3.52
C ILE A 38 12.69 -7.49 3.57
N VAL A 39 12.22 -6.73 4.55
CA VAL A 39 12.55 -5.31 4.69
C VAL A 39 14.04 -5.10 4.99
N MET A 40 14.64 -5.94 5.85
CA MET A 40 16.07 -5.88 6.13
C MET A 40 16.90 -6.15 4.88
N ALA A 41 16.55 -7.20 4.12
CA ALA A 41 17.20 -7.51 2.85
C ALA A 41 17.00 -6.38 1.84
N TYR A 42 15.79 -5.82 1.73
CA TYR A 42 15.48 -4.68 0.87
C TYR A 42 16.36 -3.47 1.19
N ILE A 43 16.43 -3.04 2.47
CA ILE A 43 17.25 -1.91 2.89
C ILE A 43 18.73 -2.16 2.58
N PHE A 44 19.24 -3.35 2.92
CA PHE A 44 20.61 -3.74 2.61
C PHE A 44 20.89 -3.67 1.11
N LEU A 45 20.05 -4.30 0.29
CA LEU A 45 20.20 -4.33 -1.17
C LEU A 45 20.16 -2.94 -1.78
N ILE A 46 19.26 -2.05 -1.34
CA ILE A 46 19.20 -0.66 -1.82
C ILE A 46 20.54 0.04 -1.67
N PHE A 47 21.13 0.01 -0.48
CA PHE A 47 22.38 0.73 -0.22
C PHE A 47 23.57 0.08 -0.92
N GLN A 48 23.60 -1.24 -1.04
CA GLN A 48 24.63 -1.94 -1.81
C GLN A 48 24.55 -1.63 -3.30
N VAL A 49 23.35 -1.66 -3.89
CA VAL A 49 23.14 -1.29 -5.30
C VAL A 49 23.45 0.19 -5.51
N GLN A 50 23.09 1.06 -4.56
CA GLN A 50 23.40 2.48 -4.63
C GLN A 50 24.91 2.74 -4.64
N ALA A 51 25.67 2.10 -3.75
CA ALA A 51 27.13 2.17 -3.72
C ALA A 51 27.76 1.62 -5.01
N TRP A 52 27.25 0.50 -5.52
CA TRP A 52 27.70 -0.09 -6.78
C TRP A 52 27.44 0.83 -7.98
N MET A 53 26.29 1.52 -8.00
CA MET A 53 25.91 2.46 -9.06
C MET A 53 26.69 3.79 -9.01
N GLN A 54 27.38 4.13 -7.90
CA GLN A 54 28.20 5.35 -7.83
C GLN A 54 29.27 5.36 -8.93
N LYS A 55 29.88 4.21 -9.19
CA LYS A 55 30.96 4.00 -10.18
C LYS A 55 30.47 3.76 -11.61
N ARG A 56 29.16 3.82 -11.87
CA ARG A 56 28.54 3.45 -13.16
C ARG A 56 27.68 4.58 -13.72
N SER A 57 27.39 4.52 -15.02
CA SER A 57 26.39 5.39 -15.66
C SER A 57 24.96 4.92 -15.31
N PRO A 58 23.96 5.83 -15.33
CA PRO A 58 22.57 5.46 -15.09
C PRO A 58 22.05 4.49 -16.16
N LEU A 59 21.33 3.45 -15.75
CA LEU A 59 20.81 2.44 -16.69
C LEU A 59 19.58 2.97 -17.47
N PRO A 60 19.46 2.68 -18.78
CA PRO A 60 18.34 3.11 -19.62
C PRO A 60 17.09 2.24 -19.43
N LEU A 61 16.56 2.18 -18.20
CA LEU A 61 15.42 1.32 -17.84
C LEU A 61 14.05 1.89 -18.22
N ARG A 62 13.97 2.73 -19.26
CA ARG A 62 12.76 3.50 -19.58
C ARG A 62 11.59 2.59 -19.96
N ALA A 63 11.79 1.66 -20.89
CA ALA A 63 10.74 0.73 -21.33
C ALA A 63 10.26 -0.17 -20.18
N LEU A 64 11.20 -0.72 -19.41
CA LEU A 64 10.88 -1.56 -18.25
C LEU A 64 10.12 -0.78 -17.18
N LEU A 65 10.52 0.45 -16.89
CA LEU A 65 9.82 1.33 -15.94
C LEU A 65 8.41 1.70 -16.45
N THR A 66 8.25 1.96 -17.75
CA THR A 66 6.93 2.21 -18.35
C THR A 66 6.03 0.98 -18.19
N LEU A 67 6.51 -0.21 -18.53
CA LEU A 67 5.74 -1.45 -18.39
C LEU A 67 5.38 -1.72 -16.93
N TRP A 68 6.34 -1.56 -16.03
CA TRP A 68 6.15 -1.70 -14.59
C TRP A 68 5.08 -0.72 -14.06
N SER A 69 5.24 0.57 -14.36
CA SER A 69 4.29 1.60 -13.94
C SER A 69 2.90 1.35 -14.52
N LEU A 70 2.81 0.89 -15.77
CA LEU A 70 1.53 0.58 -16.41
C LEU A 70 0.85 -0.62 -15.73
N SER A 71 1.61 -1.65 -15.38
CA SER A 71 1.07 -2.81 -14.67
C SER A 71 0.48 -2.42 -13.31
N LEU A 72 1.18 -1.58 -12.54
CA LEU A 72 0.69 -1.07 -11.25
C LEU A 72 -0.48 -0.10 -11.42
N ALA A 73 -0.52 0.68 -12.51
CA ALA A 73 -1.65 1.54 -12.82
C ALA A 73 -2.91 0.72 -13.09
N ILE A 74 -2.85 -0.30 -13.96
CA ILE A 74 -3.98 -1.18 -14.28
C ILE A 74 -4.47 -1.91 -13.03
N PHE A 75 -3.54 -2.49 -12.27
CA PHE A 75 -3.83 -3.13 -10.99
C PHE A 75 -4.57 -2.18 -10.04
N SER A 76 -4.05 -0.97 -9.89
CA SER A 76 -4.63 0.02 -8.98
C SER A 76 -6.00 0.51 -9.45
N ILE A 77 -6.20 0.74 -10.75
CA ILE A 77 -7.49 1.15 -11.32
C ILE A 77 -8.55 0.09 -11.04
N ARG A 78 -8.23 -1.19 -11.28
CA ARG A 78 -9.18 -2.27 -11.03
C ARG A 78 -9.50 -2.42 -9.54
N GLY A 79 -8.48 -2.36 -8.67
CA GLY A 79 -8.67 -2.39 -7.22
C GLY A 79 -9.50 -1.20 -6.71
N SER A 80 -9.25 0.01 -7.22
CA SER A 80 -10.06 1.19 -6.93
C SER A 80 -11.51 0.98 -7.28
N TYR A 81 -11.80 0.52 -8.50
CA TYR A 81 -13.17 0.33 -8.97
C TYR A 81 -13.96 -0.61 -8.04
N VAL A 82 -13.35 -1.75 -7.69
CA VAL A 82 -13.99 -2.73 -6.81
C VAL A 82 -14.20 -2.18 -5.40
N MET A 83 -13.17 -1.60 -4.80
CA MET A 83 -13.23 -1.14 -3.41
C MET A 83 -14.06 0.15 -3.24
N ILE A 84 -14.08 1.04 -4.25
CA ILE A 84 -14.99 2.19 -4.28
C ILE A 84 -16.44 1.70 -4.36
N SER A 85 -16.72 0.68 -5.17
CA SER A 85 -18.07 0.11 -5.26
C SER A 85 -18.53 -0.48 -3.92
N TYR A 86 -17.63 -1.13 -3.18
CA TYR A 86 -17.90 -1.58 -1.81
C TYR A 86 -18.27 -0.41 -0.90
N LEU A 87 -17.42 0.62 -0.83
CA LEU A 87 -17.65 1.77 0.06
C LEU A 87 -18.91 2.54 -0.33
N TRP A 88 -19.14 2.78 -1.62
CA TRP A 88 -20.32 3.49 -2.11
C TRP A 88 -21.60 2.79 -1.70
N ASN A 89 -21.68 1.47 -1.91
CA ASN A 89 -22.85 0.69 -1.52
C ASN A 89 -23.04 0.64 -0.01
N GLY A 90 -21.97 0.44 0.76
CA GLY A 90 -22.03 0.43 2.22
C GLY A 90 -22.50 1.78 2.78
N LEU A 91 -21.89 2.88 2.31
CA LEU A 91 -22.21 4.22 2.78
C LEU A 91 -23.66 4.62 2.47
N ASN A 92 -24.15 4.30 1.27
CA ASN A 92 -25.50 4.66 0.86
C ASN A 92 -26.59 3.79 1.52
N ARG A 93 -26.30 2.52 1.85
CA ARG A 93 -27.29 1.60 2.42
C ARG A 93 -27.28 1.59 3.94
N ASN A 94 -26.10 1.61 4.55
CA ASN A 94 -25.91 1.35 5.97
C ASN A 94 -25.39 2.58 6.74
N GLY A 95 -24.96 3.63 6.03
CA GLY A 95 -24.37 4.81 6.64
C GLY A 95 -22.88 4.64 7.00
N PHE A 96 -22.27 5.73 7.48
CA PHE A 96 -20.83 5.81 7.72
C PHE A 96 -20.35 4.88 8.83
N GLN A 97 -20.97 4.93 10.02
CA GLN A 97 -20.55 4.13 11.17
C GLN A 97 -20.64 2.62 10.90
N ALA A 98 -21.77 2.15 10.38
CA ALA A 98 -21.95 0.73 10.05
C ALA A 98 -20.95 0.27 8.98
N THR A 99 -20.70 1.11 7.97
CA THR A 99 -19.67 0.81 6.96
C THR A 99 -18.29 0.78 7.60
N LEU A 100 -17.92 1.78 8.42
CA LEU A 100 -16.62 1.88 9.09
C LEU A 100 -16.32 0.66 9.96
N CYS A 101 -17.31 0.13 10.66
CA CYS A 101 -17.11 -0.98 11.59
C CYS A 101 -17.40 -2.37 11.00
N SER A 102 -17.87 -2.46 9.74
CA SER A 102 -18.10 -3.75 9.06
C SER A 102 -16.80 -4.43 8.61
N ASP A 103 -16.72 -5.74 8.79
CA ASP A 103 -15.61 -6.62 8.35
C ASP A 103 -15.88 -7.31 7.00
N THR A 104 -17.04 -7.12 6.39
CA THR A 104 -17.47 -7.81 5.15
C THR A 104 -16.58 -7.54 3.93
N PHE A 105 -15.69 -6.55 3.99
CA PHE A 105 -14.68 -6.31 2.96
C PHE A 105 -13.58 -7.38 2.91
N TYR A 106 -13.51 -8.26 3.91
CA TYR A 106 -12.65 -9.44 3.89
C TYR A 106 -13.25 -10.62 3.13
N ASP A 107 -14.49 -10.51 2.62
CA ASP A 107 -15.16 -11.64 1.98
C ASP A 107 -15.26 -11.49 0.46
N GLY A 108 -15.31 -12.63 -0.25
CA GLY A 108 -15.50 -12.71 -1.69
C GLY A 108 -14.53 -11.83 -2.50
N ILE A 109 -15.06 -11.11 -3.49
CA ILE A 109 -14.25 -10.26 -4.38
C ILE A 109 -13.55 -9.13 -3.60
N TYR A 110 -14.12 -8.60 -2.53
CA TYR A 110 -13.49 -7.53 -1.74
C TYR A 110 -12.32 -8.06 -0.92
N GLY A 111 -12.48 -9.26 -0.35
CA GLY A 111 -11.42 -9.97 0.34
C GLY A 111 -10.23 -10.24 -0.58
N PHE A 112 -10.50 -10.69 -1.81
CA PHE A 112 -9.47 -10.85 -2.83
C PHE A 112 -8.66 -9.56 -3.06
N TRP A 113 -9.34 -8.43 -3.30
CA TRP A 113 -8.65 -7.15 -3.52
C TRP A 113 -7.98 -6.59 -2.26
N THR A 114 -8.40 -7.02 -1.08
CA THR A 114 -7.72 -6.74 0.21
C THR A 114 -6.42 -7.54 0.33
N CYS A 115 -6.44 -8.83 -0.03
CA CYS A 115 -5.23 -9.64 -0.06
C CYS A 115 -4.23 -9.14 -1.12
N ALA A 116 -4.74 -8.87 -2.33
CA ALA A 116 -3.94 -8.35 -3.43
C ALA A 116 -3.27 -7.01 -3.07
N PHE A 117 -3.95 -6.16 -2.29
CA PHE A 117 -3.37 -4.92 -1.76
C PHE A 117 -2.15 -5.18 -0.88
N GLY A 118 -2.23 -6.16 0.02
CA GLY A 118 -1.10 -6.54 0.86
C GLY A 118 0.09 -7.06 0.05
N LEU A 119 -0.18 -7.91 -0.95
CA LEU A 119 0.85 -8.43 -1.85
C LEU A 119 1.49 -7.33 -2.70
N SER A 120 0.72 -6.33 -3.13
CA SER A 120 1.25 -5.21 -3.93
C SER A 120 2.38 -4.49 -3.21
N LYS A 121 2.38 -4.44 -1.87
CA LYS A 121 3.43 -3.74 -1.08
C LYS A 121 4.79 -4.40 -1.16
N VAL A 122 4.83 -5.72 -1.40
CA VAL A 122 6.08 -6.43 -1.69
C VAL A 122 6.60 -6.03 -3.07
N PHE A 123 5.71 -6.01 -4.07
CA PHE A 123 6.06 -5.63 -5.45
C PHE A 123 6.51 -4.16 -5.55
N GLU A 124 5.82 -3.25 -4.85
CA GLU A 124 6.14 -1.82 -4.80
C GLU A 124 7.56 -1.53 -4.27
N LEU A 125 8.24 -2.47 -3.59
CA LEU A 125 9.66 -2.32 -3.22
C LEU A 125 10.58 -2.16 -4.46
N LEU A 126 10.17 -2.67 -5.61
CA LEU A 126 10.92 -2.53 -6.86
C LEU A 126 10.96 -1.08 -7.38
N ASP A 127 10.04 -0.21 -6.95
CA ASP A 127 10.08 1.22 -7.30
C ASP A 127 11.41 1.85 -6.86
N THR A 128 11.87 1.51 -5.66
CA THR A 128 13.15 1.99 -5.15
C THR A 128 14.33 1.48 -5.96
N MET A 129 14.28 0.24 -6.46
CA MET A 129 15.32 -0.30 -7.35
C MET A 129 15.41 0.52 -8.63
N PHE A 130 14.28 0.88 -9.25
CA PHE A 130 14.28 1.73 -10.44
C PHE A 130 14.87 3.12 -10.17
N ILE A 131 14.64 3.70 -8.99
CA ILE A 131 15.23 5.00 -8.60
C ILE A 131 16.76 4.89 -8.52
N VAL A 132 17.26 3.89 -7.79
CA VAL A 132 18.69 3.70 -7.55
C VAL A 132 19.43 3.35 -8.85
N LEU A 133 18.91 2.41 -9.64
CA LEU A 133 19.53 1.98 -10.91
C LEU A 133 19.57 3.09 -11.97
N ARG A 134 18.67 4.08 -11.86
CA ARG A 134 18.66 5.27 -12.74
C ARG A 134 19.45 6.45 -12.15
N LYS A 135 20.15 6.26 -11.03
CA LYS A 135 20.88 7.29 -10.27
C LYS A 135 20.02 8.52 -10.00
N LYS A 136 18.75 8.31 -9.63
CA LYS A 136 17.88 9.38 -9.13
C LYS A 136 18.04 9.52 -7.62
N GLU A 137 17.78 10.71 -7.10
CA GLU A 137 17.86 10.97 -5.67
C GLU A 137 16.88 10.06 -4.93
N LEU A 138 17.41 9.19 -4.07
CA LEU A 138 16.61 8.35 -3.21
C LEU A 138 16.25 9.12 -1.95
N LEU A 139 14.99 9.53 -1.84
CA LEU A 139 14.48 10.25 -0.69
C LEU A 139 14.35 9.31 0.52
N PHE A 140 14.79 9.76 1.70
CA PHE A 140 14.64 9.02 2.96
C PHE A 140 13.21 8.57 3.19
N LEU A 141 12.26 9.50 2.98
CA LEU A 141 10.84 9.23 3.17
C LEU A 141 10.31 8.13 2.24
N HIS A 142 10.88 7.96 1.05
CA HIS A 142 10.41 6.96 0.09
C HIS A 142 10.70 5.55 0.59
N TRP A 143 11.96 5.20 0.83
CA TRP A 143 12.30 3.85 1.26
C TRP A 143 11.77 3.54 2.67
N LEU A 144 11.73 4.54 3.57
CA LEU A 144 11.10 4.40 4.89
C LEU A 144 9.61 4.09 4.77
N HIS A 145 8.89 4.80 3.90
CA HIS A 145 7.46 4.57 3.69
C HIS A 145 7.17 3.16 3.16
N HIS A 146 7.93 2.69 2.17
CA HIS A 146 7.78 1.34 1.64
C HIS A 146 8.07 0.26 2.71
N SER A 147 9.13 0.43 3.50
CA SER A 147 9.45 -0.47 4.62
C SER A 147 8.34 -0.51 5.66
N LEU A 148 7.91 0.64 6.17
CA LEU A 148 6.86 0.72 7.20
C LEU A 148 5.51 0.22 6.70
N THR A 149 5.18 0.46 5.42
CA THR A 149 3.92 0.01 4.84
C THR A 149 3.88 -1.50 4.70
N LEU A 150 4.98 -2.13 4.28
CA LEU A 150 5.07 -3.59 4.19
C LEU A 150 4.97 -4.26 5.56
N LEU A 151 5.68 -3.73 6.57
CA LEU A 151 5.58 -4.21 7.95
C LEU A 151 4.16 -4.07 8.49
N PHE A 152 3.54 -2.91 8.28
CA PHE A 152 2.20 -2.62 8.75
C PHE A 152 1.14 -3.55 8.13
N VAL A 153 1.14 -3.72 6.81
CA VAL A 153 0.14 -4.56 6.14
C VAL A 153 0.33 -6.04 6.49
N SER A 154 1.56 -6.49 6.67
CA SER A 154 1.86 -7.86 7.08
C SER A 154 1.44 -8.13 8.53
N TYR A 155 1.69 -7.17 9.44
CA TYR A 155 1.28 -7.27 10.84
C TYR A 155 -0.24 -7.22 11.00
N SER A 156 -0.89 -6.24 10.37
CA SER A 156 -2.35 -6.02 10.48
C SER A 156 -3.18 -7.04 9.70
N GLY A 157 -2.59 -7.69 8.69
CA GLY A 157 -3.25 -8.77 7.96
C GLY A 157 -3.40 -10.07 8.75
N ARG A 158 -2.79 -10.24 9.92
CA ARG A 158 -2.86 -11.52 10.67
C ARG A 158 -4.27 -11.84 11.19
N TYR A 159 -5.10 -10.82 11.39
CA TYR A 159 -6.43 -10.95 11.97
C TYR A 159 -7.40 -9.99 11.28
N ARG A 160 -8.71 -10.19 11.45
CA ARG A 160 -9.78 -9.29 10.96
C ARG A 160 -10.01 -8.10 11.90
N THR A 161 -8.95 -7.57 12.50
CA THR A 161 -8.98 -6.52 13.52
C THR A 161 -8.56 -5.15 13.00
N ASN A 162 -8.58 -4.96 11.67
CA ASN A 162 -8.24 -3.70 11.03
C ASN A 162 -9.34 -3.23 10.08
N VAL A 163 -10.60 -3.23 10.52
CA VAL A 163 -11.72 -2.85 9.66
C VAL A 163 -11.68 -1.42 9.12
N PRO A 164 -11.08 -0.40 9.78
CA PRO A 164 -10.99 0.95 9.22
C PRO A 164 -10.08 1.03 7.98
N SER A 165 -9.19 0.04 7.78
CA SER A 165 -8.24 0.01 6.67
C SER A 165 -8.88 0.08 5.30
N LYS A 166 -10.12 -0.41 5.12
CA LYS A 166 -10.80 -0.35 3.81
C LYS A 166 -10.94 1.06 3.25
N PHE A 167 -11.12 2.08 4.09
CA PHE A 167 -11.16 3.48 3.63
C PHE A 167 -9.78 3.95 3.15
N THR A 168 -8.73 3.67 3.95
CA THR A 168 -7.37 4.10 3.62
C THR A 168 -6.78 3.33 2.45
N MET A 169 -7.12 2.05 2.33
CA MET A 169 -6.79 1.14 1.22
C MET A 169 -7.48 1.58 -0.07
N THR A 170 -8.79 1.86 -0.04
CA THR A 170 -9.51 2.34 -1.23
C THR A 170 -8.94 3.65 -1.73
N ALA A 171 -8.64 4.58 -0.83
CA ALA A 171 -7.99 5.83 -1.19
C ALA A 171 -6.56 5.61 -1.74
N ASN A 172 -5.80 4.65 -1.18
CA ASN A 172 -4.47 4.31 -1.71
C ASN A 172 -4.55 3.74 -3.12
N TYR A 173 -5.47 2.82 -3.38
CA TYR A 173 -5.72 2.33 -4.73
C TYR A 173 -6.02 3.47 -5.70
N ALA A 174 -6.94 4.37 -5.35
CA ALA A 174 -7.33 5.49 -6.22
C ALA A 174 -6.15 6.42 -6.52
N ILE A 175 -5.34 6.72 -5.50
CA ILE A 175 -4.20 7.63 -5.65
C ILE A 175 -3.04 6.95 -6.36
N HIS A 176 -2.83 5.64 -6.15
CA HIS A 176 -1.86 4.86 -6.90
C HIS A 176 -2.27 4.72 -8.37
N ALA A 177 -3.56 4.55 -8.68
CA ALA A 177 -4.06 4.59 -10.05
C ALA A 177 -3.67 5.91 -10.74
N LEU A 178 -3.88 7.05 -10.08
CA LEU A 178 -3.49 8.36 -10.60
C LEU A 178 -1.96 8.51 -10.72
N MET A 179 -1.21 8.16 -9.67
CA MET A 179 0.24 8.31 -9.60
C MET A 179 0.96 7.43 -10.64
N TYR A 180 0.63 6.15 -10.72
CA TYR A 180 1.27 5.23 -11.66
C TYR A 180 0.85 5.49 -13.11
N SER A 181 -0.37 5.98 -13.36
CA SER A 181 -0.75 6.49 -14.68
C SER A 181 0.13 7.68 -15.08
N TYR A 182 0.34 8.63 -14.17
CA TYR A 182 1.27 9.75 -14.38
C TYR A 182 2.71 9.27 -14.62
N TYR A 183 3.21 8.30 -13.85
CA TYR A 183 4.56 7.73 -14.04
C TYR A 183 4.70 6.98 -15.36
N THR A 184 3.67 6.26 -15.79
CA THR A 184 3.64 5.59 -17.09
C THR A 184 3.85 6.59 -18.21
N VAL A 185 3.01 7.64 -18.26
CA VAL A 185 3.10 8.70 -19.28
C VAL A 185 4.46 9.42 -19.20
N LYS A 186 4.91 9.78 -17.99
CA LYS A 186 6.21 10.43 -17.77
C LYS A 186 7.38 9.56 -18.23
N ALA A 187 7.33 8.24 -17.99
CA ALA A 187 8.36 7.31 -18.39
C ALA A 187 8.39 7.15 -19.92
N THR A 188 7.24 7.19 -20.62
CA THR A 188 7.26 7.21 -22.10
C THR A 188 8.01 8.40 -22.66
N GLY A 189 8.06 9.52 -21.92
CA GLY A 189 8.61 10.83 -22.28
C GLY A 189 8.24 11.34 -23.67
N LEU A 190 7.10 10.89 -24.20
CA LEU A 190 6.46 11.41 -25.40
C LEU A 190 5.70 12.71 -25.10
N VAL A 191 5.25 12.86 -23.85
CA VAL A 191 4.43 13.99 -23.41
C VAL A 191 5.15 14.76 -22.30
N LYS A 192 5.26 16.08 -22.47
CA LYS A 192 5.72 16.98 -21.40
C LYS A 192 4.53 17.26 -20.48
N ILE A 193 4.55 16.68 -19.29
CA ILE A 193 3.48 16.90 -18.30
C ILE A 193 3.81 18.16 -17.48
N PRO A 194 2.86 19.10 -17.31
CA PRO A 194 3.06 20.28 -16.49
C PRO A 194 3.43 19.93 -15.04
N LYS A 195 4.27 20.76 -14.42
CA LYS A 195 4.71 20.58 -13.01
C LYS A 195 3.52 20.57 -12.04
N GLN A 196 2.46 21.31 -12.37
CA GLN A 196 1.22 21.42 -11.60
C GLN A 196 0.56 20.07 -11.37
N VAL A 197 0.62 19.15 -12.35
CA VAL A 197 0.06 17.79 -12.20
C VAL A 197 0.79 17.01 -11.12
N ASN A 198 2.13 17.11 -11.09
CA ASN A 198 2.92 16.46 -10.04
C ASN A 198 2.61 17.04 -8.65
N ILE A 199 2.49 18.37 -8.56
CA ILE A 199 2.11 19.05 -7.30
C ILE A 199 0.73 18.57 -6.84
N PHE A 200 -0.26 18.55 -7.73
CA PHE A 200 -1.61 18.05 -7.43
C PHE A 200 -1.59 16.62 -6.90
N ILE A 201 -0.88 15.70 -7.57
CA ILE A 201 -0.77 14.30 -7.12
C ILE A 201 -0.15 14.24 -5.72
N THR A 202 0.94 14.96 -5.47
CA THR A 202 1.57 15.01 -4.14
C THR A 202 0.65 15.61 -3.08
N THR A 203 -0.13 16.65 -3.41
CA THR A 203 -1.11 17.24 -2.50
C THR A 203 -2.20 16.23 -2.12
N VAL A 204 -2.77 15.53 -3.10
CA VAL A 204 -3.80 14.49 -2.84
C VAL A 204 -3.22 13.33 -2.02
N GLN A 205 -1.96 12.93 -2.26
CA GLN A 205 -1.27 11.93 -1.44
C GLN A 205 -1.12 12.36 0.03
N ILE A 206 -0.82 13.63 0.29
CA ILE A 206 -0.72 14.14 1.67
C ILE A 206 -2.10 14.18 2.32
N LEU A 207 -3.11 14.69 1.62
CA LEU A 207 -4.49 14.75 2.11
C LEU A 207 -5.03 13.35 2.45
N GLN A 208 -4.69 12.34 1.64
CA GLN A 208 -5.02 10.95 1.93
C GLN A 208 -4.48 10.48 3.29
N MET A 209 -3.24 10.83 3.62
CA MET A 209 -2.60 10.40 4.86
C MET A 209 -3.28 11.07 6.06
N VAL A 210 -3.60 12.36 5.94
CA VAL A 210 -4.34 13.11 6.98
C VAL A 210 -5.74 12.54 7.17
N ALA A 211 -6.50 12.36 6.09
CA ALA A 211 -7.84 11.78 6.15
C ALA A 211 -7.82 10.35 6.72
N GLY A 212 -6.82 9.55 6.33
CA GLY A 212 -6.65 8.19 6.85
C GLY A 212 -6.35 8.14 8.34
N PHE A 213 -5.57 9.09 8.87
CA PHE A 213 -5.38 9.22 10.32
C PHE A 213 -6.69 9.50 11.05
N TRP A 214 -7.49 10.44 10.55
CA TRP A 214 -8.79 10.77 11.14
C TRP A 214 -9.77 9.60 11.13
N ILE A 215 -9.80 8.78 10.07
CA ILE A 215 -10.62 7.56 10.02
C ILE A 215 -10.28 6.61 11.18
N TYR A 216 -8.99 6.45 11.51
CA TYR A 216 -8.56 5.60 12.62
C TYR A 216 -8.89 6.21 13.99
N VAL A 217 -8.79 7.54 14.13
CA VAL A 217 -9.21 8.25 15.35
C VAL A 217 -10.71 8.05 15.59
N ILE A 218 -11.54 8.23 14.57
CA ILE A 218 -12.99 8.04 14.68
C ILE A 218 -13.33 6.58 15.02
N ALA A 219 -12.67 5.61 14.37
CA ALA A 219 -12.89 4.20 14.68
C ALA A 219 -12.51 3.86 16.13
N MET A 220 -11.42 4.43 16.64
CA MET A 220 -10.98 4.24 18.03
C MET A 220 -11.96 4.89 19.02
N GLN A 221 -12.48 6.08 18.71
CA GLN A 221 -13.51 6.72 19.53
C GLN A 221 -14.78 5.87 19.61
N LEU A 222 -15.27 5.39 18.46
CA LEU A 222 -16.44 4.50 18.42
C LEU A 222 -16.22 3.22 19.22
N ALA A 223 -15.03 2.61 19.13
CA ALA A 223 -14.68 1.43 19.93
C ALA A 223 -14.71 1.72 21.44
N ASN A 224 -14.19 2.88 21.86
CA ASN A 224 -14.23 3.33 23.25
C ASN A 224 -15.65 3.64 23.75
N ASP A 225 -16.54 4.10 22.85
CA ASP A 225 -17.95 4.35 23.14
C ASP A 225 -18.79 3.05 23.18
N GLY A 226 -18.15 1.88 23.06
CA GLY A 226 -18.79 0.57 23.15
C GLY A 226 -19.39 0.05 21.84
N VAL A 227 -19.15 0.72 20.71
CA VAL A 227 -19.54 0.23 19.38
C VAL A 227 -18.62 -0.92 18.97
N SER A 228 -19.20 -2.03 18.50
CA SER A 228 -18.41 -3.14 17.95
C SER A 228 -17.72 -2.69 16.65
N CYS A 229 -16.46 -2.25 16.78
CA CYS A 229 -15.62 -1.76 15.69
C CYS A 229 -14.26 -2.44 15.79
N PRO A 230 -14.01 -3.56 15.08
CA PRO A 230 -12.78 -4.32 15.24
C PRO A 230 -11.52 -3.53 14.83
N LEU A 231 -10.84 -2.96 15.82
CA LEU A 231 -9.60 -2.22 15.69
C LEU A 231 -8.68 -2.55 16.86
N ASP A 232 -7.60 -3.27 16.60
CA ASP A 232 -6.58 -3.51 17.63
C ASP A 232 -5.82 -2.21 17.95
N THR A 233 -5.62 -1.96 19.24
CA THR A 233 -4.89 -0.80 19.76
C THR A 233 -3.46 -0.72 19.20
N ASP A 234 -2.79 -1.88 19.06
CA ASP A 234 -1.45 -1.96 18.46
C ASP A 234 -1.44 -1.48 17.00
N ILE A 235 -2.47 -1.82 16.23
CA ILE A 235 -2.63 -1.40 14.83
C ILE A 235 -2.84 0.12 14.76
N PHE A 236 -3.64 0.66 15.67
CA PHE A 236 -3.82 2.11 15.80
C PHE A 236 -2.51 2.84 16.12
N TYR A 237 -1.75 2.35 17.11
CA TYR A 237 -0.46 2.95 17.48
C TYR A 237 0.55 2.87 16.35
N PHE A 238 0.69 1.71 15.69
CA PHE A 238 1.57 1.57 14.53
C PHE A 238 1.20 2.58 13.44
N ASN A 239 -0.08 2.65 13.09
CA ASN A 239 -0.55 3.54 12.04
C ASN A 239 -0.28 5.02 12.38
N SER A 240 -0.46 5.39 13.65
CA SER A 240 -0.14 6.74 14.17
C SER A 240 1.34 7.05 14.02
N VAL A 241 2.23 6.15 14.44
CA VAL A 241 3.69 6.31 14.27
C VAL A 241 4.07 6.45 12.80
N LYS A 242 3.48 5.64 11.91
CA LYS A 242 3.71 5.72 10.46
C LYS A 242 3.33 7.09 9.88
N TYR A 243 2.20 7.66 10.30
CA TYR A 243 1.79 9.00 9.86
C TYR A 243 2.66 10.11 10.44
N ILE A 244 3.02 10.04 11.72
CA ILE A 244 3.91 11.00 12.39
C ILE A 244 5.29 10.99 11.73
N ALA A 245 5.87 9.81 11.48
CA ALA A 245 7.16 9.69 10.79
C ALA A 245 7.12 10.37 9.41
N LYS A 246 5.99 10.28 8.70
CA LYS A 246 5.80 10.93 7.40
C LYS A 246 5.65 12.44 7.50
N ALA A 247 5.03 12.95 8.56
CA ALA A 247 4.88 14.37 8.82
C ALA A 247 6.19 15.03 9.31
N GLY A 248 6.90 14.38 10.24
CA GLY A 248 8.13 14.92 10.86
C GLY A 248 9.33 14.99 9.91
N VAL A 249 9.41 14.07 8.95
CA VAL A 249 10.53 14.03 7.97
C VAL A 249 10.42 15.15 6.91
N GLY A 250 9.22 15.70 6.69
CA GLY A 250 9.00 16.84 5.79
C GLY A 250 9.68 18.14 6.24
N GLN A 251 10.19 18.18 7.48
CA GLN A 251 10.82 19.36 8.09
C GLN A 251 12.37 19.36 8.01
N VAL A 252 13.01 18.28 7.54
CA VAL A 252 14.48 18.12 7.64
C VAL A 252 15.24 18.41 6.33
N LYS A 253 14.55 18.81 5.25
CA LYS A 253 15.21 19.23 3.98
C LYS A 253 14.81 20.63 3.55
N LYS A 254 15.19 21.64 4.32
CA LYS A 254 15.41 23.03 3.88
C LYS A 254 16.24 23.77 4.93
N VAL A 255 17.55 23.58 4.93
CA VAL A 255 18.59 24.62 5.10
C VAL A 255 19.87 23.96 4.60
N ASP A 256 20.28 24.32 3.38
CA ASP A 256 21.66 24.43 2.88
C ASP A 256 21.58 24.86 1.40
#